data_AF-A0A927S554-F1
#
_entry.id   AF-A0A927S554-F1
#
_cell.length_a   1.000
_cell.length_b   1.000
_cell.length_c   1.000
_cell.angle_alpha   90.00
_cell.angle_beta   90.00
_cell.angle_gamma   90.00
#
_symmetry.space_group_name_H-M   'P 1'
#
loop_
_entity.id
_entity.type
_entity.pdbx_description
1 polymer ?
#
loop_
_entity_poly.entity_id
_entity_poly.type
_entity_poly.pdbx_seq_one_letter_code
_entity_poly.pdbx_strand_id
1 'polypeptide(L)' 'MKRIHVRVPATTANLGPGFDCMGCAFSMYADFECEMIP' A
#
# COMPACT_ATOMS: atom_id res chain seq x y z
N MET A 1 -13.95 5.14 20.72
CA MET A 1 -13.36 4.11 19.84
C MET A 1 -12.35 4.81 18.93
N LYS A 2 -11.13 4.28 18.80
CA LYS A 2 -10.09 4.87 17.95
C LYS A 2 -10.35 4.46 16.50
N ARG A 3 -10.42 5.43 15.57
CA ARG A 3 -10.58 5.18 14.12
C ARG A 3 -9.31 5.60 13.38
N ILE A 4 -8.92 4.82 12.38
CA ILE A 4 -7.71 5.03 11.57
C ILE A 4 -8.10 4.82 10.10
N HIS A 5 -7.83 5.83 9.27
CA HIS A 5 -7.89 5.70 7.81
C HIS A 5 -6.49 5.38 7.27
N VAL A 6 -6.38 4.32 6.46
CA VAL A 6 -5.13 3.88 5.84
C VAL A 6 -5.29 3.86 4.33
N ARG A 7 -4.41 4.57 3.64
CA ARG A 7 -4.35 4.61 2.18
C ARG A 7 -3.04 4.01 1.70
N VAL A 8 -3.10 2.92 0.93
CA VAL A 8 -1.93 2.15 0.48
C VAL A 8 -1.81 2.21 -1.04
N PRO A 9 -0.67 2.61 -1.62
CA PRO A 9 -0.51 2.60 -3.07
C PRO A 9 -0.36 1.17 -3.60
N ALA A 10 -0.91 0.92 -4.78
CA ALA A 10 -0.57 -0.25 -5.58
C ALA A 10 0.91 -0.19 -5.98
N THR A 11 1.55 -1.35 -6.09
CA THR A 11 2.97 -1.45 -6.45
C THR A 11 3.18 -2.46 -7.58
N THR A 12 4.32 -2.30 -8.26
CA THR A 12 4.91 -3.32 -9.12
C THR A 12 6.33 -3.61 -8.65
N ALA A 13 6.86 -4.77 -9.02
CA ALA A 13 8.22 -5.22 -8.69
C ALA A 13 9.00 -5.64 -9.95
N ASN A 14 10.26 -6.05 -9.76
CA ASN A 14 11.15 -6.64 -10.77
C ASN A 14 11.35 -5.76 -12.01
N LEU A 15 11.60 -4.47 -11.78
CA LEU A 15 11.81 -3.51 -12.86
C LEU A 15 13.20 -3.68 -13.48
N GLY A 16 13.24 -4.06 -14.76
CA GLY A 16 14.48 -4.24 -15.52
C GLY A 16 15.41 -5.28 -14.87
N PRO A 17 16.71 -4.99 -14.70
CA PRO A 17 17.65 -5.92 -14.05
C PRO A 17 17.45 -6.01 -12.52
N GLY A 18 16.54 -5.21 -11.94
CA GLY A 18 16.31 -5.12 -10.50
C GLY A 18 15.44 -6.24 -9.93
N PHE A 19 15.78 -7.49 -10.24
CA PHE A 19 15.12 -8.66 -9.67
C PHE A 19 15.22 -8.63 -8.15
N ASP A 20 14.07 -8.81 -7.48
CA ASP A 20 13.89 -8.82 -6.02
C ASP A 20 14.38 -7.56 -5.26
N CYS A 21 14.70 -6.45 -5.96
CA CYS A 21 15.18 -5.23 -5.30
C CYS A 21 14.55 -3.93 -5.81
N MET A 22 13.98 -3.91 -7.01
CA MET A 22 13.33 -2.71 -7.55
C MET A 22 11.81 -2.87 -7.64
N GLY A 23 11.10 -1.88 -7.08
CA GLY A 23 9.66 -1.72 -7.24
C GLY A 23 9.29 -0.25 -7.43
N CYS A 24 8.05 -0.01 -7.84
CA CYS A 24 7.50 1.32 -8.04
C CYS A 24 6.07 1.38 -7.50
N ALA A 25 5.73 2.48 -6.83
CA ALA A 25 4.38 2.76 -6.38
C ALA A 25 3.61 3.51 -7.48
N PHE A 26 2.36 3.13 -7.69
CA PHE A 26 1.46 3.82 -8.63
C PHE A 26 0.53 4.78 -7.89
N SER A 27 0.02 5.78 -8.61
CA SER A 27 -1.06 6.67 -8.15
C SER A 27 -2.43 5.99 -8.20
N MET A 28 -2.49 4.73 -7.76
CA MET A 28 -3.66 3.89 -7.60
C MET A 28 -3.63 3.37 -6.17
N TYR A 29 -4.76 3.39 -5.45
CA TYR A 29 -4.75 3.19 -4.01
C TYR A 29 -5.83 2.21 -3.56
N ALA A 30 -5.52 1.45 -2.52
CA ALA A 30 -6.48 0.79 -1.67
C ALA A 30 -6.70 1.63 -0.41
N ASP A 31 -7.97 1.90 -0.08
CA ASP A 31 -8.37 2.68 1.07
C ASP A 31 -9.04 1.76 2.11
N PHE A 32 -8.61 1.85 3.37
CA PHE A 32 -9.10 1.04 4.48
C PHE A 32 -9.51 1.94 5.65
N GLU A 33 -10.69 1.69 6.19
CA GLU A 33 -11.19 2.30 7.42
C GLU A 33 -11.15 1.27 8.55
N CYS A 34 -10.39 1.57 9.61
CA CYS A 34 -10.22 0.68 10.75
C CYS A 34 -10.81 1.31 12.02
N GLU A 35 -11.64 0.56 12.74
CA GLU A 35 -12.20 0.96 14.03
C GLU A 35 -11.80 -0.02 15.13
N MET A 36 -11.27 0.49 16.23
CA MET A 36 -10.98 -0.29 17.43
C MET A 36 -12.26 -0.50 18.24
N ILE A 37 -12.73 -1.75 18.25
CA ILE A 37 -13.88 -2.24 19.01
C ILE A 37 -13.41 -2.59 20.45
N PRO A 38 -14.27 -2.47 21.48
CA PRO A 38 -14.00 -2.90 22.85
C PRO A 38 -13.57 -4.37 22.98
#